data_AF-A0A2M8NIZ6-F1
#
_entry.id   AF-A0A2M8NIZ6-F1
#
_cell.length_a   1.000
_cell.length_b   1.000
_cell.length_c   1.000
_cell.angle_alpha   90.00
_cell.angle_beta   90.00
_cell.angle_gamma   90.00
#
_symmetry.space_group_name_H-M   'P 1'
#
loop_
_entity.id
_entity.type
_entity.pdbx_description
1 polymer ?
#
loop_
_entity_poly.entity_id
_entity_poly.type
_entity_poly.pdbx_seq_one_letter_code
_entity_poly.pdbx_strand_id
1 'polypeptide(L)'
;MPRLFQFKGWTAAEYGAITSLYWLSSGLAGVWFGTLADRLGARGVIGVTLLLGAPMIFLLSITNGIIAFAAALLAGGLTGGSHSLIVATTQRLMPTGKGFASGMSLGFIFGAGALATLAIGALADRVGLISAFQIAAGFTVGASLLAWFLPANEPKPTVQTRESLSAAQPSPSAPGD
;
A
#
# COMPACT_ATOMS: atom_id res chain seq x y z
N MET A 1 25.01 -0.14 5.70
CA MET A 1 24.40 -0.61 6.96
C MET A 1 25.30 -0.52 8.20
N PRO A 2 26.65 -0.73 8.18
CA PRO A 2 27.47 -0.59 9.40
C PRO A 2 27.63 0.85 9.92
N ARG A 3 27.53 1.88 9.06
CA ARG A 3 27.66 3.29 9.46
C ARG A 3 26.45 3.84 10.23
N LEU A 4 25.31 3.15 10.18
CA LEU A 4 24.04 3.56 10.80
C LEU A 4 24.06 3.37 12.33
N PHE A 5 24.79 2.37 12.80
CA PHE A 5 24.96 2.06 14.24
C PHE A 5 25.68 3.18 15.01
N GLN A 6 26.51 3.97 14.33
CA GLN A 6 27.31 5.01 14.99
C GLN A 6 26.59 6.38 15.10
N PHE A 7 25.61 6.68 14.24
CA PHE A 7 24.99 8.02 14.20
C PHE A 7 23.72 8.18 15.05
N LYS A 8 22.94 7.11 15.28
CA LYS A 8 21.70 7.16 16.10
C LYS A 8 21.79 6.40 17.44
N GLY A 9 22.85 5.63 17.67
CA GLY A 9 23.02 4.82 18.88
C GLY A 9 22.06 3.64 19.03
N TRP A 10 21.29 3.32 17.99
CA TRP A 10 20.35 2.19 18.00
C TRP A 10 21.08 0.86 17.84
N THR A 11 20.62 -0.13 18.59
CA THR A 11 21.04 -1.52 18.48
C THR A 11 20.48 -2.16 17.18
N ALA A 12 21.12 -3.22 16.70
CA ALA A 12 20.61 -3.98 15.56
C ALA A 12 19.20 -4.56 15.83
N ALA A 13 18.90 -4.89 17.08
CA ALA A 13 17.60 -5.39 17.49
C ALA A 13 16.50 -4.33 17.35
N GLU A 14 16.76 -3.08 17.74
CA GLU A 14 15.77 -1.98 17.63
C GLU A 14 15.44 -1.66 16.17
N TYR A 15 16.45 -1.59 15.30
CA TYR A 15 16.23 -1.42 13.86
C TYR A 15 15.43 -2.59 13.27
N GLY A 16 15.77 -3.81 13.65
CA GLY A 16 15.04 -5.00 13.21
C GLY A 16 13.58 -4.95 13.64
N ALA A 17 13.32 -4.57 14.90
CA ALA A 17 11.98 -4.47 15.44
C ALA A 17 11.15 -3.37 14.76
N ILE A 18 11.71 -2.19 14.55
CA ILE A 18 11.06 -1.07 13.83
C ILE A 18 10.72 -1.47 12.39
N THR A 19 11.66 -2.10 11.69
CA THR A 19 11.45 -2.57 10.31
C THR A 19 10.38 -3.66 10.25
N SER A 20 10.41 -4.60 11.20
CA SER A 20 9.41 -5.67 11.30
C SER A 20 8.02 -5.10 11.57
N LEU A 21 7.90 -4.12 12.47
CA LEU A 21 6.63 -3.47 12.80
C LEU A 21 6.06 -2.71 11.60
N TYR A 22 6.92 -2.05 10.82
CA TYR A 22 6.55 -1.40 9.57
C TYR A 22 5.96 -2.41 8.58
N TRP A 23 6.63 -3.53 8.31
CA TRP A 23 6.15 -4.52 7.35
C TRP A 23 4.90 -5.28 7.84
N LEU A 24 4.82 -5.58 9.13
CA LEU A 24 3.66 -6.24 9.73
C LEU A 24 2.41 -5.35 9.64
N SER A 25 2.53 -4.09 10.03
CA SER A 25 1.44 -3.12 9.93
C SER A 25 1.01 -2.89 8.48
N SER A 26 1.97 -2.81 7.55
CA SER A 26 1.72 -2.74 6.11
C SER A 26 0.82 -3.88 5.60
N GLY A 27 1.12 -5.13 5.99
CA GLY A 27 0.32 -6.29 5.61
C GLY A 27 -1.10 -6.26 6.18
N LEU A 28 -1.22 -5.93 7.47
CA LEU A 28 -2.52 -5.91 8.16
C LEU A 28 -3.43 -4.76 7.70
N ALA A 29 -2.86 -3.57 7.47
CA ALA A 29 -3.61 -2.39 7.07
C ALA A 29 -4.26 -2.54 5.69
N GLY A 30 -3.68 -3.37 4.80
CA GLY A 30 -4.27 -3.66 3.49
C GLY A 30 -5.68 -4.24 3.57
N VAL A 31 -5.96 -5.10 4.55
CA VAL A 31 -7.30 -5.68 4.76
C VAL A 31 -8.29 -4.59 5.17
N TRP A 32 -7.91 -3.78 6.15
CA TRP A 32 -8.74 -2.69 6.66
C TRP A 32 -9.03 -1.64 5.60
N PHE A 33 -8.00 -1.16 4.89
CA PHE A 33 -8.19 -0.16 3.84
C PHE A 33 -8.89 -0.70 2.59
N GLY A 34 -8.78 -1.99 2.30
CA GLY A 34 -9.61 -2.64 1.27
C GLY A 34 -11.10 -2.49 1.57
N THR A 35 -11.52 -2.85 2.79
CA THR A 35 -12.94 -2.70 3.20
C THR A 35 -13.38 -1.23 3.26
N LEU A 36 -12.48 -0.33 3.63
CA LEU A 36 -12.74 1.10 3.66
C LEU A 36 -12.89 1.67 2.24
N ALA A 37 -12.06 1.22 1.30
CA ALA A 37 -12.10 1.60 -0.10
C ALA A 37 -13.36 1.11 -0.81
N ASP A 38 -13.87 -0.07 -0.43
CA ASP A 38 -15.15 -0.55 -0.95
C ASP A 38 -16.33 0.36 -0.57
N ARG A 39 -16.19 1.16 0.52
CA ARG A 39 -17.21 2.11 1.00
C ARG A 39 -16.97 3.55 0.54
N LEU A 40 -15.72 4.01 0.60
CA LEU A 40 -15.33 5.41 0.37
C LEU A 40 -14.70 5.65 -1.01
N GLY A 41 -14.42 4.59 -1.77
CA GLY A 41 -13.70 4.61 -3.03
C GLY A 41 -12.18 4.52 -2.85
N ALA A 42 -11.52 3.70 -3.68
CA ALA A 42 -10.08 3.46 -3.58
C ALA A 42 -9.25 4.74 -3.78
N ARG A 43 -9.65 5.61 -4.71
CA ARG A 43 -8.98 6.89 -4.97
C ARG A 43 -8.80 7.74 -3.71
N GLY A 44 -9.88 7.94 -2.96
CA GLY A 44 -9.88 8.76 -1.76
C GLY A 44 -9.07 8.12 -0.64
N VAL A 45 -9.22 6.80 -0.46
CA VAL A 45 -8.47 6.06 0.56
C VAL A 45 -6.98 6.12 0.27
N ILE A 46 -6.51 5.73 -0.93
CA ILE A 46 -5.09 5.78 -1.33
C ILE A 46 -4.52 7.19 -1.17
N GLY A 47 -5.24 8.21 -1.66
CA GLY A 47 -4.78 9.59 -1.57
C GLY A 47 -4.57 10.05 -0.13
N VAL A 48 -5.56 9.83 0.74
CA VAL A 48 -5.50 10.25 2.16
C VAL A 48 -4.49 9.43 2.94
N THR A 49 -4.43 8.12 2.77
CA THR A 49 -3.48 7.26 3.51
C THR A 49 -2.04 7.58 3.13
N LEU A 50 -1.73 7.82 1.86
CA LEU A 50 -0.39 8.27 1.46
C LEU A 50 -0.07 9.66 1.99
N LEU A 51 -1.04 10.59 1.98
CA LEU A 51 -0.84 11.94 2.51
C LEU A 51 -0.52 11.93 4.00
N LEU A 52 -1.22 11.08 4.77
CA LEU A 52 -0.96 10.87 6.20
C LEU A 52 0.30 10.05 6.45
N GLY A 53 0.67 9.15 5.54
CA GLY A 53 1.88 8.34 5.63
C GLY A 53 3.15 9.18 5.50
N ALA A 54 3.15 10.19 4.65
CA ALA A 54 4.30 11.08 4.43
C ALA A 54 4.83 11.76 5.72
N PRO A 55 4.01 12.44 6.55
CA PRO A 55 4.50 13.02 7.80
C PRO A 55 4.95 11.94 8.80
N MET A 56 4.42 10.72 8.75
CA MET A 56 4.88 9.63 9.61
C MET A 56 6.27 9.12 9.20
N ILE A 57 6.54 9.02 7.89
CA ILE A 57 7.89 8.72 7.37
C ILE A 57 8.86 9.83 7.78
N PHE A 58 8.46 11.09 7.64
CA PHE A 58 9.28 12.23 8.06
C PHE A 58 9.55 12.18 9.57
N LEU A 59 8.53 11.92 10.39
CA LEU A 59 8.64 11.81 11.84
C LEU A 59 9.60 10.69 12.25
N LEU A 60 9.53 9.53 11.57
CA LEU A 60 10.45 8.41 11.77
C LEU A 60 11.92 8.80 11.51
N SER A 61 12.16 9.72 10.56
CA SER A 61 13.53 10.18 10.24
C SER A 61 14.17 10.95 11.40
N ILE A 62 13.40 11.72 12.17
CA ILE A 62 13.90 12.63 13.21
C ILE A 62 13.69 12.13 14.64
N THR A 63 12.83 11.13 14.86
CA THR A 63 12.52 10.60 16.20
C THR A 63 13.32 9.34 16.53
N ASN A 64 13.37 9.01 17.83
CA ASN A 64 14.03 7.84 18.41
C ASN A 64 13.15 7.24 19.52
N GLY A 65 13.49 6.03 19.98
CA GLY A 65 12.80 5.35 21.07
C GLY A 65 11.34 5.04 20.74
N ILE A 66 10.44 5.12 21.73
CA ILE A 66 9.04 4.69 21.60
C ILE A 66 8.26 5.42 20.50
N ILE A 67 8.59 6.68 20.24
CA ILE A 67 7.94 7.48 19.19
C ILE A 67 8.30 6.93 17.80
N ALA A 68 9.53 6.43 17.61
CA ALA A 68 9.93 5.81 16.35
C ALA A 68 9.17 4.51 16.08
N PHE A 69 8.86 3.71 17.12
CA PHE A 69 8.02 2.52 16.96
C PHE A 69 6.59 2.88 16.53
N ALA A 70 5.97 3.86 17.17
CA ALA A 70 4.64 4.33 16.79
C ALA A 70 4.63 4.91 15.37
N ALA A 71 5.63 5.73 15.02
CA ALA A 71 5.78 6.28 13.68
C ALA A 71 5.99 5.18 12.63
N ALA A 72 6.74 4.13 12.93
CA ALA A 72 6.97 3.01 12.02
C ALA A 72 5.69 2.18 11.78
N LEU A 73 4.90 1.94 12.84
CA LEU A 73 3.61 1.27 12.74
C LEU A 73 2.65 2.06 11.86
N LEU A 74 2.54 3.37 12.09
CA LEU A 74 1.66 4.23 11.31
C LEU A 74 2.15 4.40 9.87
N ALA A 75 3.44 4.65 9.67
CA ALA A 75 4.03 4.77 8.34
C ALA A 75 3.80 3.49 7.53
N GLY A 76 4.11 2.32 8.11
CA GLY A 76 3.94 1.03 7.47
C GLY A 76 2.49 0.73 7.12
N GLY A 77 1.58 0.92 8.07
CA GLY A 77 0.15 0.72 7.84
C GLY A 77 -0.39 1.63 6.73
N LEU A 78 -0.10 2.92 6.79
CA LEU A 78 -0.62 3.93 5.86
C LEU A 78 -0.08 3.75 4.44
N THR A 79 1.23 3.54 4.28
CA THR A 79 1.85 3.42 2.96
C THR A 79 1.65 2.02 2.38
N GLY A 80 1.84 0.99 3.21
CA GLY A 80 1.72 -0.41 2.83
C GLY A 80 0.30 -0.85 2.51
N GLY A 81 -0.68 -0.36 3.28
CA GLY A 81 -2.08 -0.63 2.98
C GLY A 81 -2.51 0.00 1.65
N SER A 82 -1.97 1.19 1.32
CA SER A 82 -2.18 1.83 0.01
C SER A 82 -1.64 0.99 -1.14
N HIS A 83 -0.46 0.37 -0.95
CA HIS A 83 0.16 -0.49 -1.94
C HIS A 83 -0.71 -1.71 -2.29
N SER A 84 -1.25 -2.39 -1.27
CA SER A 84 -2.20 -3.50 -1.47
C SER A 84 -3.45 -3.06 -2.23
N LEU A 85 -3.94 -1.85 -1.95
CA LEU A 85 -5.13 -1.31 -2.61
C LEU A 85 -4.87 -0.96 -4.08
N ILE A 86 -3.70 -0.40 -4.41
CA ILE A 86 -3.29 -0.14 -5.81
C ILE A 86 -3.31 -1.44 -6.62
N VAL A 87 -2.73 -2.54 -6.10
CA VAL A 87 -2.72 -3.83 -6.80
C VAL A 87 -4.15 -4.35 -6.99
N ALA A 88 -4.99 -4.27 -5.96
CA ALA A 88 -6.38 -4.70 -6.03
C ALA A 88 -7.20 -3.87 -7.05
N THR A 89 -7.06 -2.54 -7.03
CA THR A 89 -7.70 -1.64 -7.99
C THR A 89 -7.24 -1.92 -9.42
N THR A 90 -5.94 -2.16 -9.66
CA THR A 90 -5.46 -2.52 -11.00
C THR A 90 -6.05 -3.84 -11.49
N GLN A 91 -6.19 -4.85 -10.62
CA GLN A 91 -6.86 -6.10 -10.97
C GLN A 91 -8.35 -5.90 -11.28
N ARG A 92 -9.02 -4.97 -10.59
CA ARG A 92 -10.43 -4.61 -10.84
C ARG A 92 -10.60 -3.92 -12.20
N LEU A 93 -9.64 -3.09 -12.61
CA LEU A 93 -9.65 -2.42 -13.91
C LEU A 93 -9.39 -3.37 -15.10
N MET A 94 -8.83 -4.56 -14.87
CA MET A 94 -8.54 -5.57 -15.89
C MET A 94 -9.13 -6.96 -15.56
N PRO A 95 -10.47 -7.11 -15.57
CA PRO A 95 -11.15 -8.30 -15.04
C PRO A 95 -10.83 -9.60 -15.80
N THR A 96 -10.63 -9.53 -17.12
CA THR A 96 -10.30 -10.69 -17.98
C THR A 96 -8.82 -11.09 -17.90
N GLY A 97 -7.99 -10.32 -17.18
CA GLY A 97 -6.53 -10.47 -17.19
C GLY A 97 -5.87 -10.22 -15.83
N LYS A 98 -6.51 -10.63 -14.72
CA LYS A 98 -6.02 -10.34 -13.36
C LYS A 98 -4.56 -10.75 -13.12
N GLY A 99 -4.12 -11.89 -13.68
CA GLY A 99 -2.73 -12.36 -13.58
C GLY A 99 -1.73 -11.47 -14.34
N PHE A 100 -2.11 -10.95 -15.51
CA PHE A 100 -1.30 -9.99 -16.25
C PHE A 100 -1.27 -8.62 -15.56
N ALA A 101 -2.42 -8.17 -15.04
CA ALA A 101 -2.56 -6.93 -14.29
C ALA A 101 -1.71 -6.93 -13.02
N SER A 102 -1.74 -8.03 -12.24
CA SER A 102 -0.90 -8.19 -11.06
C SER A 102 0.58 -8.31 -11.43
N GLY A 103 0.91 -9.06 -12.48
CA GLY A 103 2.28 -9.20 -12.98
C GLY A 103 2.91 -7.87 -13.40
N MET A 104 2.20 -7.06 -14.20
CA MET A 104 2.67 -5.73 -14.58
C MET A 104 2.77 -4.79 -13.39
N SER A 105 1.77 -4.78 -12.51
CA SER A 105 1.77 -3.89 -11.34
C SER A 105 2.91 -4.21 -10.39
N LEU A 106 3.01 -5.48 -9.96
CA LEU A 106 4.06 -5.93 -9.03
C LEU A 106 5.44 -5.85 -9.69
N GLY A 107 5.55 -6.18 -10.97
CA GLY A 107 6.80 -6.03 -11.73
C GLY A 107 7.28 -4.59 -11.76
N PHE A 108 6.39 -3.64 -12.04
CA PHE A 108 6.71 -2.21 -11.99
C PHE A 108 7.07 -1.74 -10.58
N ILE A 109 6.29 -2.13 -9.57
CA ILE A 109 6.55 -1.80 -8.16
C ILE A 109 7.95 -2.28 -7.73
N PHE A 110 8.28 -3.55 -7.95
CA PHE A 110 9.56 -4.10 -7.50
C PHE A 110 10.72 -3.60 -8.36
N GLY A 111 10.52 -3.43 -9.68
CA GLY A 111 11.51 -2.86 -10.57
C GLY A 111 11.85 -1.42 -10.24
N ALA A 112 10.82 -0.57 -10.09
CA ALA A 112 10.98 0.82 -9.66
C ALA A 112 11.55 0.90 -8.23
N GLY A 113 11.12 0.01 -7.33
CA GLY A 113 11.63 -0.08 -5.96
C GLY A 113 13.12 -0.43 -5.90
N ALA A 114 13.59 -1.34 -6.76
CA ALA A 114 15.02 -1.68 -6.86
C ALA A 114 15.85 -0.49 -7.35
N LEU A 115 15.41 0.19 -8.41
CA LEU A 115 16.07 1.39 -8.93
C LEU A 115 16.07 2.54 -7.90
N ALA A 116 14.93 2.75 -7.25
CA ALA A 116 14.79 3.75 -6.19
C ALA A 116 15.72 3.43 -5.01
N THR A 117 15.84 2.17 -4.61
CA THR A 117 16.75 1.76 -3.52
C THR A 117 18.20 2.08 -3.85
N LEU A 118 18.64 1.80 -5.09
CA LEU A 118 19.99 2.15 -5.55
C LEU A 118 20.21 3.66 -5.55
N ALA A 119 19.26 4.43 -6.10
CA ALA A 119 19.34 5.88 -6.17
C ALA A 119 19.34 6.53 -4.78
N ILE A 120 18.43 6.10 -3.89
CA ILE A 120 18.32 6.58 -2.51
C ILE A 120 19.55 6.18 -1.70
N GLY A 121 20.12 4.99 -1.92
CA GLY A 121 21.38 4.57 -1.30
C GLY A 121 22.54 5.49 -1.68
N ALA A 122 22.74 5.72 -2.97
CA ALA A 122 23.76 6.63 -3.47
C ALA A 122 23.55 8.08 -2.99
N LEU A 123 22.29 8.50 -2.85
CA LEU A 123 21.94 9.80 -2.30
C LEU A 123 22.23 9.88 -0.80
N ALA A 124 21.87 8.86 -0.03
CA ALA A 124 22.13 8.78 1.40
C ALA A 124 23.64 8.84 1.72
N ASP A 125 24.47 8.27 0.86
CA ASP A 125 25.93 8.36 0.99
C ASP A 125 26.47 9.80 0.81
N ARG A 126 25.73 10.68 0.11
CA ARG A 126 26.13 12.07 -0.17
C ARG A 126 25.51 13.09 0.80
N VAL A 127 24.20 12.99 1.06
CA VAL A 127 23.43 13.97 1.83
C VAL A 127 23.01 13.47 3.21
N GLY A 128 23.41 12.24 3.55
CA GLY A 128 23.05 11.59 4.80
C GLY A 128 21.70 10.88 4.73
N LEU A 129 21.53 9.90 5.61
CA LEU A 129 20.36 9.03 5.64
C LEU A 129 19.08 9.77 6.04
N ILE A 130 19.17 10.71 6.98
CA ILE A 130 18.00 11.49 7.44
C ILE A 130 17.39 12.24 6.26
N SER A 131 18.21 12.99 5.51
CA SER A 131 17.80 13.70 4.30
C SER A 131 17.20 12.77 3.26
N ALA A 132 17.75 11.56 3.09
CA ALA A 132 17.22 10.57 2.16
C ALA A 132 15.79 10.10 2.55
N PHE A 133 15.52 9.89 3.84
CA PHE A 133 14.17 9.58 4.34
C PHE A 133 13.19 10.76 4.15
N GLN A 134 13.64 11.99 4.35
CA GLN A 134 12.81 13.18 4.15
C GLN A 134 12.45 13.36 2.66
N ILE A 135 13.38 13.07 1.76
CA ILE A 135 13.11 13.07 0.32
C ILE A 135 12.10 11.96 -0.03
N ALA A 136 12.23 10.77 0.54
CA ALA A 136 11.26 9.68 0.37
C ALA A 136 9.84 10.07 0.88
N ALA A 137 9.76 10.81 1.99
CA ALA A 137 8.50 11.38 2.46
C ALA A 137 7.91 12.36 1.42
N GLY A 138 8.75 13.20 0.80
CA GLY A 138 8.35 14.08 -0.31
C GLY A 138 7.80 13.31 -1.52
N PHE A 139 8.46 12.22 -1.93
CA PHE A 139 7.94 11.32 -2.98
C PHE A 139 6.58 10.71 -2.61
N THR A 140 6.36 10.41 -1.33
CA THR A 140 5.08 9.87 -0.84
C THR A 140 3.96 10.91 -0.96
N VAL A 141 4.25 12.19 -0.70
CA VAL A 141 3.31 13.29 -1.00
C VAL A 141 3.03 13.37 -2.50
N GLY A 142 4.05 13.29 -3.35
CA GLY A 142 3.87 13.26 -4.80
C GLY A 142 3.00 12.10 -5.26
N ALA A 143 3.18 10.91 -4.70
CA ALA A 143 2.36 9.74 -4.96
C ALA A 143 0.91 9.94 -4.49
N SER A 144 0.70 10.58 -3.33
CA SER A 144 -0.64 10.98 -2.87
C SER A 144 -1.32 11.91 -3.87
N LEU A 145 -0.63 12.95 -4.36
CA LEU A 145 -1.16 13.86 -5.38
C LEU A 145 -1.51 13.11 -6.67
N LEU A 146 -0.66 12.18 -7.10
CA LEU A 146 -0.92 11.34 -8.27
C LEU A 146 -2.13 10.43 -8.07
N ALA A 147 -2.36 9.95 -6.84
CA ALA A 147 -3.50 9.12 -6.53
C ALA A 147 -4.84 9.81 -6.77
N TRP A 148 -4.93 11.14 -6.68
CA TRP A 148 -6.16 11.88 -7.00
C TRP A 148 -6.56 11.83 -8.48
N PHE A 149 -5.63 11.43 -9.36
CA PHE A 149 -5.91 11.18 -10.78
C PHE A 149 -6.42 9.76 -11.06
N LEU A 150 -6.51 8.88 -10.05
CA LEU A 150 -7.11 7.56 -10.24
C LEU A 150 -8.60 7.69 -10.65
N PRO A 151 -9.12 6.74 -11.44
CA PRO A 151 -10.55 6.68 -11.74
C PRO A 151 -11.37 6.52 -10.46
N ALA A 152 -12.39 7.38 -10.28
CA ALA A 152 -13.26 7.35 -9.10
C ALA A 152 -14.30 6.21 -9.15
N ASN A 153 -14.61 5.71 -10.35
CA ASN A 153 -15.66 4.73 -10.58
C ASN A 153 -15.05 3.33 -10.69
N GLU A 154 -14.94 2.63 -9.57
CA GLU A 154 -14.71 1.19 -9.61
C GLU A 154 -16.03 0.50 -9.98
N PRO A 155 -16.06 -0.40 -10.98
CA PRO A 155 -17.22 -1.23 -11.24
C PRO A 155 -17.54 -2.05 -9.98
N LYS A 156 -18.70 -1.79 -9.36
CA LYS A 156 -19.20 -2.67 -8.30
C LYS A 156 -19.27 -4.10 -8.87
N PRO A 157 -18.89 -5.15 -8.13
CA PRO A 157 -19.11 -6.52 -8.56
C PRO A 157 -20.63 -6.71 -8.70
N THR A 158 -21.15 -6.60 -9.93
CA THR A 158 -22.54 -6.95 -10.19
C THR A 158 -22.65 -8.44 -9.90
N VAL A 159 -23.49 -8.79 -8.92
CA VAL A 159 -23.82 -10.16 -8.55
C VAL A 159 -24.65 -10.78 -9.70
N GLN A 160 -24.07 -10.94 -10.90
CA GLN A 160 -24.73 -11.51 -12.08
C GLN A 160 -24.87 -13.05 -12.00
N THR A 161 -24.28 -13.68 -10.97
CA THR A 161 -24.24 -15.15 -10.86
C THR A 161 -25.49 -15.75 -10.21
N ARG A 162 -26.33 -14.98 -9.49
CA ARG A 162 -27.54 -15.56 -8.85
C ARG A 162 -28.79 -15.52 -9.73
N GLU A 163 -28.98 -14.48 -10.55
CA GLU A 163 -30.15 -14.38 -11.43
C GLU A 163 -30.07 -15.34 -12.63
N SER A 164 -28.86 -15.54 -13.20
CA SER A 164 -28.66 -16.48 -14.32
C SER A 164 -28.80 -17.95 -13.90
N LEU A 165 -28.48 -18.30 -12.65
CA LEU A 165 -28.71 -19.64 -12.09
C LEU A 165 -30.16 -19.86 -11.66
N SER A 166 -30.87 -18.81 -11.22
CA SER A 166 -32.30 -18.89 -10.88
C SER A 166 -33.20 -18.93 -12.12
N ALA A 167 -32.81 -18.28 -13.21
CA ALA A 167 -33.56 -18.29 -14.48
C ALA A 167 -33.38 -19.58 -15.29
N ALA A 168 -32.37 -20.39 -14.97
CA ALA A 168 -32.07 -21.66 -15.64
C ALA A 168 -32.67 -22.89 -14.94
N GLN A 169 -33.36 -22.73 -13.80
CA GLN A 169 -34.06 -23.84 -13.15
C GLN A 169 -35.44 -24.03 -13.81
N PRO A 170 -35.70 -25.17 -14.50
CA PRO A 170 -37.05 -25.45 -14.99
C PRO A 170 -38.01 -25.64 -13.80
N SER A 171 -39.20 -25.07 -13.91
CA SER A 171 -40.28 -25.21 -12.92
C SER A 171 -40.56 -26.68 -12.62
N PRO A 172 -40.66 -27.11 -11.35
CA PRO A 172 -41.09 -28.47 -11.03
C PRO A 172 -42.49 -28.69 -11.61
N SER A 173 -42.60 -29.67 -12.51
CA SER A 173 -43.87 -30.11 -13.08
C SER A 173 -44.82 -30.47 -11.94
N ALA A 174 -45.98 -29.81 -11.89
CA ALA A 174 -47.03 -30.16 -10.95
C ALA A 174 -47.39 -31.65 -11.10
N PRO A 175 -47.57 -32.41 -10.01
CA PRO A 175 -48.14 -33.74 -10.10
C PRO A 175 -49.56 -33.61 -10.67
N GLY A 176 -49.82 -34.30 -11.78
CA GLY A 176 -51.14 -34.32 -12.41
C GLY A 176 -52.17 -35.02 -11.53
N ASP A 177 -53.35 -34.40 -11.46
CA ASP A 177 -54.60 -34.99 -10.99
C ASP A 177 -55.20 -35.94 -12.05
#